data_AF-A0A559QKS1-F1
#
_entry.id   AF-A0A559QKS1-F1
#
_cell.length_a   1.000
_cell.length_b   1.000
_cell.length_c   1.000
_cell.angle_alpha   90.00
_cell.angle_beta   90.00
_cell.angle_gamma   90.00
#
_symmetry.space_group_name_H-M   'P 1'
#
loop_
_entity.id
_entity.type
_entity.pdbx_description
1 polymer ?
#
loop_
_entity_poly.entity_id
_entity_poly.type
_entity_poly.pdbx_seq_one_letter_code
_entity_poly.pdbx_strand_id
1 'polypeptide(L)'
;MASIAKIHNRGFTLVELIAVLVILGIVAAIGSSFVVTTVNSYDKSEKRSKLIARGRVAIEQITRELRQALPYSLRVSASGNCLEYMPIVAGANYRGRVPDAENLAPLSNSISTSPFELGLGSASHAVVGALSAAEVYSTAMPAARVAISALVGSSPYTQITLSASHRFLRQSINSRVFIADDPRRYCLRGTLLEQYSGYGLNTGGMDDTIPSGANTSLLAENVATDSIAFSLSPGSEDRNTAIRIALVFSERGERVALYQEVLLRNVP
;
A
#
# COMPACT_ATOMS: atom_id res chain seq x y z
N MET A 1 64.17 54.04 50.19
CA MET A 1 63.70 54.57 48.90
C MET A 1 63.36 53.39 48.00
N ALA A 2 62.08 53.05 47.88
CA ALA A 2 61.61 51.98 47.01
C ALA A 2 61.40 52.55 45.60
N SER A 3 62.07 51.97 44.61
CA SER A 3 61.95 52.33 43.20
C SER A 3 60.63 51.78 42.66
N ILE A 4 59.70 52.67 42.33
CA ILE A 4 58.44 52.30 41.68
C ILE A 4 58.74 52.03 40.20
N ALA A 5 58.68 50.76 39.79
CA ALA A 5 58.77 50.37 38.39
C ALA A 5 57.57 50.92 37.62
N LYS A 6 57.83 51.84 36.68
CA LYS A 6 56.81 52.49 35.85
C LYS A 6 56.41 51.54 34.73
N ILE A 7 55.25 50.90 34.87
CA ILE A 7 54.64 50.07 33.81
C ILE A 7 54.25 51.01 32.66
N HIS A 8 54.97 50.96 31.54
CA HIS A 8 54.57 51.64 30.31
C HIS A 8 53.44 50.85 29.66
N ASN A 9 52.21 51.38 29.69
CA ASN A 9 51.14 50.87 28.84
C ASN A 9 51.53 51.14 27.38
N ARG A 10 51.87 50.07 26.65
CA ARG A 10 52.03 50.15 25.19
C ARG A 10 50.64 50.26 24.57
N GLY A 11 50.34 51.41 23.97
CA GLY A 11 49.14 51.60 23.18
C GLY A 11 49.22 50.82 21.86
N PHE A 12 48.08 50.39 21.35
CA PHE A 12 47.96 49.75 20.03
C PHE A 12 48.36 50.72 18.91
N THR A 13 49.09 50.20 17.92
CA THR A 13 49.40 50.98 16.71
C THR A 13 48.24 50.92 15.71
N LEU A 14 48.10 51.95 14.87
CA LEU A 14 47.07 51.99 13.82
C LEU A 14 47.20 50.80 12.84
N VAL A 15 48.43 50.37 12.54
CA VAL A 15 48.70 49.20 11.68
C VAL A 15 48.21 47.92 12.34
N GLU A 16 48.40 47.78 13.66
CA GLU A 16 47.93 46.61 14.42
C GLU A 16 46.40 46.53 14.47
N LEU A 17 45.72 47.67 14.63
CA LEU A 17 44.26 47.74 14.55
C LEU A 17 43.74 47.31 13.17
N ILE A 18 44.34 47.82 12.09
CA ILE A 18 43.94 47.47 10.72
C ILE A 18 44.16 45.97 10.45
N ALA A 19 45.31 45.42 10.86
CA ALA A 19 45.59 44.01 10.70
C ALA A 19 44.55 43.12 11.40
N VAL A 20 44.14 43.48 12.63
CA VAL A 20 43.10 42.77 13.38
C VAL A 20 41.75 42.84 12.68
N LEU A 21 41.33 44.01 12.20
CA LEU A 21 40.06 44.17 11.47
C LEU A 21 40.02 43.33 10.19
N VAL A 22 41.12 43.29 9.43
CA VAL A 22 41.23 42.48 8.21
C VAL A 22 41.15 40.99 8.54
N ILE A 23 41.90 40.52 9.55
CA ILE A 23 41.88 39.11 9.96
C ILE A 23 40.48 38.71 10.44
N LEU A 24 39.84 39.53 11.28
CA LEU A 24 38.48 39.28 11.75
C LEU A 24 37.48 39.22 10.59
N GLY A 25 37.60 40.11 9.60
CA GLY A 25 36.77 40.10 8.40
C GLY A 25 36.90 38.79 7.61
N ILE A 26 38.12 38.32 7.38
CA ILE A 26 38.38 37.07 6.65
C ILE A 26 37.84 35.87 7.44
N VAL A 27 38.13 35.78 8.74
CA VAL A 27 37.68 34.67 9.59
C VAL A 27 36.16 34.66 9.72
N ALA A 28 35.52 35.81 9.89
CA ALA A 28 34.06 35.91 9.94
C ALA A 28 33.40 35.51 8.61
N ALA A 29 33.98 35.90 7.47
CA ALA A 29 33.47 35.53 6.15
C ALA A 29 33.56 34.01 5.91
N ILE A 30 34.71 33.39 6.20
CA ILE A 30 34.90 31.94 6.04
C ILE A 30 34.03 31.17 7.05
N GLY A 31 34.04 31.58 8.32
CA GLY A 31 33.29 30.94 9.39
C GLY A 31 31.78 30.97 9.14
N SER A 32 31.24 32.11 8.69
CA SER A 32 29.80 32.23 8.39
C SER A 32 29.37 31.33 7.22
N SER A 33 30.15 31.28 6.14
CA SER A 33 29.88 30.38 5.00
C SER A 33 29.90 28.90 5.42
N PHE A 34 30.87 28.52 6.24
CA PHE A 34 30.97 27.15 6.76
C PHE A 34 29.77 26.77 7.64
N VAL A 35 29.33 27.66 8.53
CA VAL A 35 28.15 27.42 9.39
C VAL A 35 26.89 27.26 8.54
N VAL A 36 26.65 28.17 7.58
CA VAL A 36 25.47 28.11 6.71
C VAL A 36 25.45 26.82 5.89
N THR A 37 26.58 26.43 5.30
CA THR A 37 26.66 25.19 4.51
C THR A 37 26.46 23.93 5.36
N THR A 38 27.00 23.90 6.58
CA THR A 38 26.83 22.78 7.51
C THR A 38 25.38 22.65 7.95
N VAL A 39 24.74 23.74 8.37
CA VAL A 39 23.32 23.75 8.77
C VAL A 39 22.42 23.32 7.61
N ASN A 40 22.64 23.87 6.41
CA ASN A 40 21.86 23.48 5.23
C ASN A 40 22.03 22.00 4.86
N SER A 41 23.23 21.45 5.01
CA SER A 41 23.50 20.04 4.73
C SER A 41 22.81 19.12 5.74
N TYR A 42 22.83 19.51 7.02
CA TYR A 42 22.12 18.80 8.08
C TYR A 42 20.61 18.78 7.83
N ASP A 43 20.02 19.95 7.54
CA ASP A 43 18.61 20.12 7.20
C ASP A 43 18.17 19.23 6.04
N LYS A 44 18.97 19.18 4.97
CA LYS A 44 18.69 18.33 3.81
C LYS A 44 18.74 16.85 4.17
N SER A 45 19.74 16.45 4.95
CA SER A 45 19.89 15.06 5.41
C SER A 45 18.71 14.63 6.28
N GLU A 46 18.26 15.48 7.21
CA GLU A 46 17.11 15.21 8.06
C GLU A 46 15.81 15.07 7.24
N LYS A 47 15.55 16.03 6.34
CA LYS A 47 14.37 16.01 5.45
C LYS A 47 14.34 14.76 4.58
N ARG A 48 15.47 14.42 3.95
CA ARG A 48 15.59 13.21 3.12
C ARG A 48 15.36 11.94 3.95
N SER A 49 15.90 11.86 5.16
CA SER A 49 15.69 10.73 6.08
C SER A 49 14.21 10.56 6.42
N LYS A 50 13.50 11.67 6.71
CA LYS A 50 12.06 11.66 6.98
C LYS A 50 11.23 11.19 5.79
N LEU A 51 11.56 11.63 4.57
CA LEU A 51 10.89 11.18 3.35
C LEU A 51 11.10 9.68 3.10
N ILE A 52 12.33 9.18 3.28
CA ILE A 52 12.64 7.75 3.16
C ILE A 52 11.84 6.94 4.20
N ALA A 53 11.81 7.38 5.46
CA ALA A 53 11.10 6.68 6.52
C ALA A 53 9.59 6.59 6.26
N ARG A 54 8.95 7.72 5.91
CA ARG A 54 7.53 7.77 5.53
C ARG A 54 7.22 6.84 4.36
N GLY A 55 8.02 6.94 3.30
CA GLY A 55 7.79 6.13 2.10
C GLY A 55 7.99 4.64 2.32
N ARG A 56 8.97 4.24 3.13
CA ARG A 56 9.16 2.83 3.52
C ARG A 56 7.97 2.29 4.30
N VAL A 57 7.47 3.03 5.29
CA VAL A 57 6.29 2.60 6.07
C VAL A 57 5.06 2.42 5.18
N ALA A 58 4.80 3.37 4.27
CA ALA A 58 3.68 3.27 3.34
C ALA A 58 3.79 2.05 2.41
N ILE A 59 4.96 1.84 1.81
CA ILE A 59 5.20 0.69 0.91
C ILE A 59 5.11 -0.63 1.66
N GLU A 60 5.68 -0.73 2.87
CA GLU A 60 5.62 -1.95 3.68
C GLU A 60 4.19 -2.27 4.11
N GLN A 61 3.39 -1.26 4.48
CA GLN A 61 1.98 -1.45 4.80
C GLN A 61 1.22 -2.01 3.59
N ILE A 62 1.32 -1.35 2.42
CA ILE A 62 0.68 -1.80 1.19
C ILE A 62 1.13 -3.23 0.84
N THR A 63 2.44 -3.49 0.87
CA THR A 63 3.01 -4.80 0.54
C THR A 63 2.49 -5.90 1.47
N ARG A 64 2.43 -5.64 2.78
CA ARG A 64 1.93 -6.60 3.76
C ARG A 64 0.47 -6.93 3.54
N GLU A 65 -0.36 -5.93 3.24
CA GLU A 65 -1.78 -6.14 2.97
C GLU A 65 -2.00 -6.88 1.63
N LEU A 66 -1.23 -6.55 0.59
CA LEU A 66 -1.32 -7.23 -0.71
C LEU A 66 -0.88 -8.70 -0.67
N ARG A 67 -0.03 -9.11 0.28
CA ARG A 67 0.30 -10.54 0.47
C ARG A 67 -0.90 -11.38 0.88
N GLN A 68 -1.95 -10.76 1.41
CA GLN A 68 -3.22 -11.41 1.74
C GLN A 68 -4.31 -11.09 0.71
N ALA A 69 -3.98 -10.57 -0.46
CA ALA A 69 -4.98 -10.35 -1.50
C ALA A 69 -5.46 -11.67 -2.10
N LEU A 70 -6.76 -11.70 -2.40
CA LEU A 70 -7.45 -12.77 -3.08
C LEU A 70 -6.83 -12.98 -4.48
N PRO A 71 -6.52 -14.22 -4.89
CA PRO A 71 -6.08 -14.53 -6.25
C PRO A 71 -6.98 -13.89 -7.29
N TYR A 72 -6.36 -13.29 -8.31
CA TYR A 72 -7.06 -12.62 -9.41
C TYR A 72 -7.98 -11.45 -8.99
N SER A 73 -7.91 -10.92 -7.76
CA SER A 73 -8.71 -9.75 -7.35
C SER A 73 -8.06 -8.39 -7.63
N LEU A 74 -6.79 -8.36 -8.04
CA LEU A 74 -6.11 -7.09 -8.28
C LEU A 74 -6.63 -6.39 -9.52
N ARG A 75 -6.88 -5.09 -9.38
CA ARG A 75 -7.17 -4.19 -10.49
C ARG A 75 -6.51 -2.83 -10.26
N VAL A 76 -6.01 -2.22 -11.34
CA VAL A 76 -5.35 -0.92 -11.32
C VAL A 76 -6.10 0.00 -12.29
N SER A 77 -6.28 1.27 -11.90
CA SER A 77 -6.92 2.26 -12.77
C SER A 77 -6.05 2.57 -13.99
N ALA A 78 -6.66 3.05 -15.08
CA ALA A 78 -5.92 3.32 -16.32
C ALA A 78 -4.80 4.38 -16.16
N SER A 79 -4.96 5.32 -15.22
CA SER A 79 -3.93 6.30 -14.85
C SER A 79 -2.80 5.70 -14.00
N GLY A 80 -3.04 4.55 -13.38
CA GLY A 80 -2.15 3.92 -12.41
C GLY A 80 -2.06 4.64 -11.06
N ASN A 81 -3.03 5.51 -10.75
CA ASN A 81 -3.11 6.20 -9.47
C ASN A 81 -3.80 5.37 -8.39
N CYS A 82 -4.68 4.44 -8.78
CA CYS A 82 -5.44 3.63 -7.85
C CYS A 82 -5.20 2.14 -8.07
N LEU A 83 -5.01 1.42 -6.97
CA LEU A 83 -4.90 -0.02 -6.89
C LEU A 83 -6.01 -0.55 -5.98
N GLU A 84 -6.74 -1.56 -6.43
CA GLU A 84 -7.75 -2.24 -5.61
C GLU A 84 -7.50 -3.74 -5.55
N TYR A 85 -7.85 -4.34 -4.42
CA TYR A 85 -7.76 -5.77 -4.15
C TYR A 85 -8.82 -6.18 -3.13
N MET A 86 -9.09 -7.48 -3.00
CA MET A 86 -9.93 -8.04 -1.93
C MET A 86 -9.05 -8.80 -0.93
N PRO A 87 -9.06 -8.49 0.37
CA PRO A 87 -8.27 -9.23 1.34
C PRO A 87 -8.93 -10.58 1.67
N ILE A 88 -8.12 -11.63 1.78
CA ILE A 88 -8.53 -12.96 2.25
C ILE A 88 -8.59 -12.92 3.77
N VAL A 89 -9.74 -13.30 4.33
CA VAL A 89 -9.92 -13.44 5.78
C VAL A 89 -9.83 -14.89 6.23
N ALA A 90 -10.16 -15.85 5.36
CA ALA A 90 -10.00 -17.27 5.61
C ALA A 90 -9.94 -18.09 4.31
N GLY A 91 -9.53 -19.34 4.43
CA GLY A 91 -9.61 -20.31 3.33
C GLY A 91 -9.96 -21.68 3.86
N ALA A 92 -10.75 -22.44 3.11
CA ALA A 92 -11.17 -23.78 3.48
C ALA A 92 -11.21 -24.69 2.27
N ASN A 93 -11.23 -26.00 2.51
CA ASN A 93 -11.53 -26.96 1.46
C ASN A 93 -13.02 -27.32 1.55
N TYR A 94 -13.76 -27.13 0.46
CA TYR A 94 -15.13 -27.58 0.38
C TYR A 94 -15.19 -29.10 0.17
N ARG A 95 -16.27 -29.70 0.70
CA ARG A 95 -16.51 -31.13 0.62
C ARG A 95 -17.44 -31.43 -0.56
N GLY A 96 -17.09 -32.42 -1.37
CA GLY A 96 -17.83 -32.75 -2.57
C GLY A 96 -17.59 -31.73 -3.70
N ARG A 97 -18.62 -31.47 -4.49
CA ARG A 97 -18.59 -30.52 -5.62
C ARG A 97 -19.57 -29.39 -5.34
N VAL A 98 -19.16 -28.16 -5.62
CA VAL A 98 -20.08 -27.02 -5.67
C VAL A 98 -20.87 -27.05 -6.99
N PRO A 99 -22.09 -26.49 -7.07
CA PRO A 99 -22.74 -26.30 -8.36
C PRO A 99 -21.89 -25.41 -9.25
N ASP A 100 -21.56 -25.89 -10.46
CA ASP A 100 -20.82 -25.09 -11.44
C ASP A 100 -21.41 -25.20 -12.84
N ALA A 101 -20.83 -24.46 -13.78
CA ALA A 101 -21.28 -24.42 -15.17
C ALA A 101 -21.07 -25.75 -15.93
N GLU A 102 -20.20 -26.64 -15.45
CA GLU A 102 -19.84 -27.89 -16.12
C GLU A 102 -20.70 -29.07 -15.63
N ASN A 103 -20.87 -29.19 -14.32
CA ASN A 103 -21.65 -30.25 -13.68
C ASN A 103 -23.16 -29.98 -13.69
N LEU A 104 -23.58 -28.75 -13.97
CA LEU A 104 -24.97 -28.30 -14.08
C LEU A 104 -25.86 -28.68 -12.88
N ALA A 105 -25.26 -28.88 -11.70
CA ALA A 105 -26.01 -29.22 -10.50
C ALA A 105 -27.02 -28.09 -10.16
N PRO A 106 -28.11 -28.42 -9.43
CA PRO A 106 -29.06 -27.42 -8.96
C PRO A 106 -28.36 -26.30 -8.19
N LEU A 107 -28.87 -25.08 -8.29
CA LEU A 107 -28.32 -23.95 -7.56
C LEU A 107 -28.34 -24.25 -6.05
N SER A 108 -27.24 -23.97 -5.36
CA SER A 108 -27.10 -24.16 -3.92
C SER A 108 -26.81 -22.82 -3.26
N ASN A 109 -27.37 -22.61 -2.08
CA ASN A 109 -27.04 -21.48 -1.22
C ASN A 109 -26.08 -21.88 -0.10
N SER A 110 -25.38 -23.02 -0.21
CA SER A 110 -24.46 -23.46 0.82
C SER A 110 -23.26 -24.25 0.28
N ILE A 111 -22.14 -24.13 1.00
CA ILE A 111 -20.90 -24.85 0.74
C ILE A 111 -20.46 -25.51 2.04
N SER A 112 -20.48 -26.84 2.09
CA SER A 112 -19.91 -27.59 3.24
C SER A 112 -18.39 -27.60 3.15
N THR A 113 -17.70 -27.36 4.25
CA THR A 113 -16.25 -27.19 4.30
C THR A 113 -15.59 -27.98 5.44
N SER A 114 -14.29 -28.23 5.29
CA SER A 114 -13.40 -28.52 6.42
C SER A 114 -13.42 -27.34 7.40
N PRO A 115 -13.14 -27.56 8.70
CA PRO A 115 -13.18 -26.48 9.67
C PRO A 115 -12.10 -25.45 9.34
N PHE A 116 -12.42 -24.19 9.57
CA PHE A 116 -11.52 -23.05 9.37
C PHE A 116 -11.81 -22.01 10.43
N GLU A 117 -10.81 -21.19 10.72
CA GLU A 117 -10.94 -20.04 11.61
C GLU A 117 -10.91 -18.75 10.79
N LEU A 118 -11.65 -17.75 11.24
CA LEU A 118 -11.64 -16.43 10.62
C LEU A 118 -10.43 -15.64 11.12
N GLY A 119 -9.70 -15.06 10.18
CA GLY A 119 -8.72 -14.02 10.46
C GLY A 119 -9.38 -12.67 10.74
N LEU A 120 -8.58 -11.62 10.64
CA LEU A 120 -9.05 -10.24 10.79
C LEU A 120 -9.85 -9.81 9.55
N GLY A 121 -10.99 -9.15 9.76
CA GLY A 121 -11.86 -8.63 8.70
C GLY A 121 -13.27 -9.23 8.74
N SER A 122 -14.05 -8.98 7.70
CA SER A 122 -15.40 -9.53 7.54
C SER A 122 -15.43 -10.63 6.47
N ALA A 123 -16.21 -11.69 6.73
CA ALA A 123 -16.42 -12.78 5.78
C ALA A 123 -17.54 -12.42 4.80
N SER A 124 -17.27 -11.51 3.87
CA SER A 124 -18.29 -10.92 3.00
C SER A 124 -18.52 -11.72 1.71
N HIS A 125 -17.47 -12.38 1.19
CA HIS A 125 -17.51 -13.05 -0.11
C HIS A 125 -16.89 -14.44 -0.06
N ALA A 126 -17.52 -15.41 -0.72
CA ALA A 126 -16.96 -16.72 -1.02
C ALA A 126 -16.52 -16.75 -2.48
N VAL A 127 -15.28 -17.20 -2.73
CA VAL A 127 -14.67 -17.23 -4.06
C VAL A 127 -14.12 -18.61 -4.36
N VAL A 128 -14.52 -19.17 -5.51
CA VAL A 128 -14.11 -20.50 -5.97
C VAL A 128 -13.63 -20.42 -7.41
N GLY A 129 -12.43 -20.95 -7.67
CA GLY A 129 -11.92 -21.21 -9.02
C GLY A 129 -11.81 -19.99 -9.94
N ALA A 130 -11.58 -18.79 -9.40
CA ALA A 130 -11.38 -17.57 -10.20
C ALA A 130 -10.10 -17.67 -11.05
N LEU A 131 -10.16 -17.19 -12.29
CA LEU A 131 -9.02 -17.11 -13.22
C LEU A 131 -8.77 -15.69 -13.76
N SER A 132 -9.63 -14.74 -13.44
CA SER A 132 -9.43 -13.32 -13.79
C SER A 132 -10.20 -12.39 -12.85
N ALA A 133 -9.81 -11.12 -12.81
CA ALA A 133 -10.53 -10.10 -12.05
C ALA A 133 -11.97 -9.92 -12.55
N ALA A 134 -12.20 -10.06 -13.85
CA ALA A 134 -13.55 -9.98 -14.43
C ALA A 134 -14.50 -11.03 -13.83
N GLU A 135 -14.01 -12.21 -13.48
CA GLU A 135 -14.82 -13.27 -12.86
C GLU A 135 -15.12 -13.03 -11.38
N VAL A 136 -14.24 -12.31 -10.67
CA VAL A 136 -14.40 -11.93 -9.26
C VAL A 136 -15.37 -10.75 -9.12
N TYR A 137 -15.20 -9.74 -9.97
CA TYR A 137 -16.00 -8.51 -9.97
C TYR A 137 -17.24 -8.58 -10.87
N SER A 138 -17.70 -9.79 -11.21
CA SER A 138 -18.95 -9.99 -11.95
C SER A 138 -20.17 -9.95 -11.02
N THR A 139 -21.29 -9.44 -11.55
CA THR A 139 -22.64 -9.58 -10.98
C THR A 139 -23.47 -10.65 -11.69
N ALA A 140 -22.95 -11.24 -12.77
CA ALA A 140 -23.64 -12.29 -13.52
C ALA A 140 -23.66 -13.62 -12.75
N MET A 141 -24.53 -14.53 -13.17
CA MET A 141 -24.50 -15.93 -12.74
C MET A 141 -24.44 -16.81 -13.99
N PRO A 142 -23.46 -17.73 -14.12
CA PRO A 142 -22.46 -18.10 -13.11
C PRO A 142 -21.34 -17.05 -12.92
N ALA A 143 -20.76 -17.01 -11.71
CA ALA A 143 -19.60 -16.19 -11.37
C ALA A 143 -18.69 -16.89 -10.34
N ALA A 144 -17.42 -16.48 -10.25
CA ALA A 144 -16.47 -17.07 -9.31
C ALA A 144 -16.71 -16.64 -7.86
N ARG A 145 -17.37 -15.49 -7.66
CA ARG A 145 -17.65 -14.88 -6.35
C ARG A 145 -19.15 -14.85 -6.06
N VAL A 146 -19.50 -15.05 -4.80
CA VAL A 146 -20.85 -14.87 -4.26
C VAL A 146 -20.78 -14.29 -2.85
N ALA A 147 -21.78 -13.51 -2.45
CA ALA A 147 -21.86 -12.95 -1.10
C ALA A 147 -22.21 -14.04 -0.06
N ILE A 148 -21.64 -13.90 1.14
CA ILE A 148 -21.89 -14.78 2.29
C ILE A 148 -22.94 -14.13 3.19
N SER A 149 -23.89 -14.92 3.68
CA SER A 149 -24.91 -14.48 4.64
C SER A 149 -24.58 -14.91 6.07
N ALA A 150 -24.03 -16.11 6.24
CA ALA A 150 -23.65 -16.64 7.54
C ALA A 150 -22.56 -17.71 7.41
N LEU A 151 -21.81 -17.88 8.48
CA LEU A 151 -20.88 -18.99 8.66
C LEU A 151 -21.40 -19.83 9.84
N VAL A 152 -21.57 -21.12 9.63
CA VAL A 152 -22.18 -22.02 10.61
C VAL A 152 -21.36 -23.29 10.81
N GLY A 153 -21.59 -23.95 11.94
CA GLY A 153 -20.90 -25.18 12.32
C GLY A 153 -19.60 -24.92 13.09
N SER A 154 -19.01 -26.02 13.55
CA SER A 154 -17.75 -26.06 14.29
C SER A 154 -17.03 -27.38 13.97
N SER A 155 -15.77 -27.50 14.38
CA SER A 155 -15.01 -28.74 14.18
C SER A 155 -15.84 -29.99 14.54
N PRO A 156 -15.94 -31.01 13.67
CA PRO A 156 -15.07 -31.26 12.51
C PRO A 156 -15.55 -30.70 11.17
N TYR A 157 -16.69 -29.99 11.08
CA TYR A 157 -17.21 -29.47 9.81
C TYR A 157 -17.85 -28.10 9.97
N THR A 158 -17.52 -27.22 9.03
CA THR A 158 -18.15 -25.90 8.91
C THR A 158 -18.95 -25.81 7.61
N GLN A 159 -19.75 -24.77 7.48
CA GLN A 159 -20.51 -24.49 6.28
C GLN A 159 -20.58 -22.98 6.06
N ILE A 160 -20.41 -22.60 4.80
CA ILE A 160 -20.62 -21.23 4.33
C ILE A 160 -22.04 -21.17 3.77
N THR A 161 -22.89 -20.33 4.37
CA THR A 161 -24.22 -20.02 3.84
C THR A 161 -24.10 -18.79 2.94
N LEU A 162 -24.60 -18.92 1.72
CA LEU A 162 -24.56 -17.89 0.69
C LEU A 162 -25.80 -16.99 0.81
N SER A 163 -25.68 -15.74 0.39
CA SER A 163 -26.80 -14.79 0.41
C SER A 163 -27.86 -15.07 -0.66
N ALA A 164 -27.51 -15.86 -1.68
CA ALA A 164 -28.43 -16.31 -2.73
C ALA A 164 -28.02 -17.71 -3.24
N SER A 165 -28.97 -18.45 -3.81
CA SER A 165 -28.66 -19.68 -4.53
C SER A 165 -27.74 -19.38 -5.72
N HIS A 166 -26.62 -20.08 -5.81
CA HIS A 166 -25.51 -19.75 -6.70
C HIS A 166 -25.02 -20.94 -7.53
N ARG A 167 -24.38 -20.62 -8.65
CA ARG A 167 -23.59 -21.54 -9.48
C ARG A 167 -22.26 -20.88 -9.82
N PHE A 168 -21.17 -21.58 -9.53
CA PHE A 168 -19.82 -21.13 -9.84
C PHE A 168 -19.46 -21.34 -11.31
N LEU A 169 -18.41 -20.66 -11.77
CA LEU A 169 -17.90 -20.87 -13.13
C LEU A 169 -17.27 -22.26 -13.28
N ARG A 170 -16.59 -22.75 -12.24
CA ARG A 170 -15.86 -24.02 -12.22
C ARG A 170 -15.55 -24.47 -10.79
N GLN A 171 -15.16 -25.73 -10.63
CA GLN A 171 -14.51 -26.21 -9.41
C GLN A 171 -13.13 -25.55 -9.22
N SER A 172 -12.70 -25.41 -7.97
CA SER A 172 -11.28 -25.22 -7.67
C SER A 172 -10.55 -26.57 -7.79
N ILE A 173 -9.32 -26.54 -8.30
CA ILE A 173 -8.50 -27.74 -8.55
C ILE A 173 -8.29 -28.56 -7.26
N ASN A 174 -8.12 -27.88 -6.12
CA ASN A 174 -7.88 -28.51 -4.82
C ASN A 174 -9.12 -28.45 -3.90
N SER A 175 -10.32 -28.30 -4.48
CA SER A 175 -11.55 -28.06 -3.73
C SER A 175 -11.46 -26.88 -2.76
N ARG A 176 -10.75 -25.81 -3.13
CA ARG A 176 -10.54 -24.65 -2.27
C ARG A 176 -11.65 -23.62 -2.44
N VAL A 177 -12.08 -23.03 -1.33
CA VAL A 177 -12.86 -21.80 -1.28
C VAL A 177 -12.08 -20.76 -0.49
N PHE A 178 -11.99 -19.55 -1.05
CA PHE A 178 -11.46 -18.39 -0.35
C PHE A 178 -12.63 -17.59 0.23
N ILE A 179 -12.44 -17.13 1.46
CA ILE A 179 -13.36 -16.24 2.14
C ILE A 179 -12.66 -14.88 2.19
N ALA A 180 -13.29 -13.87 1.60
CA ALA A 180 -12.72 -12.54 1.42
C ALA A 180 -13.62 -11.46 2.03
N ASP A 181 -12.99 -10.38 2.47
CA ASP A 181 -13.67 -9.15 2.86
C ASP A 181 -14.05 -8.32 1.62
N ASP A 182 -14.77 -7.22 1.85
CA ASP A 182 -15.00 -6.22 0.84
C ASP A 182 -13.68 -5.61 0.30
N PRO A 183 -13.68 -5.15 -0.95
CA PRO A 183 -12.49 -4.59 -1.57
C PRO A 183 -11.91 -3.40 -0.79
N ARG A 184 -10.59 -3.28 -0.84
CA ARG A 184 -9.83 -2.13 -0.33
C ARG A 184 -9.06 -1.50 -1.47
N ARG A 185 -9.00 -0.16 -1.48
CA ARG A 185 -8.37 0.61 -2.55
C ARG A 185 -7.27 1.51 -1.98
N TYR A 186 -6.10 1.51 -2.58
CA TYR A 186 -5.09 2.55 -2.36
C TYR A 186 -5.12 3.51 -3.53
N CYS A 187 -5.13 4.81 -3.28
CA CYS A 187 -5.13 5.83 -4.32
C CYS A 187 -4.17 6.96 -4.00
N LEU A 188 -3.46 7.41 -5.03
CA LEU A 188 -2.77 8.69 -5.02
C LEU A 188 -3.75 9.78 -5.45
N ARG A 189 -4.17 10.63 -4.50
CA ARG A 189 -5.07 11.76 -4.74
C ARG A 189 -4.32 13.07 -4.50
N GLY A 190 -3.96 13.75 -5.59
CA GLY A 190 -3.03 14.87 -5.50
C GLY A 190 -1.74 14.41 -4.83
N THR A 191 -1.32 15.04 -3.74
CA THR A 191 -0.09 14.65 -3.03
C THR A 191 -0.31 13.65 -1.88
N LEU A 192 -1.54 13.15 -1.70
CA LEU A 192 -1.91 12.26 -0.61
C LEU A 192 -2.05 10.82 -1.13
N LEU A 193 -1.40 9.89 -0.45
CA LEU A 193 -1.63 8.46 -0.62
C LEU A 193 -2.62 8.01 0.45
N GLU A 194 -3.79 7.58 0.02
CA GLU A 194 -4.91 7.22 0.90
C GLU A 194 -5.36 5.78 0.65
N GLN A 195 -5.93 5.17 1.69
CA GLN A 195 -6.63 3.89 1.63
C GLN A 195 -8.12 4.12 1.83
N TYR A 196 -8.92 3.50 0.97
CA TYR A 196 -10.37 3.43 1.06
C TYR A 196 -10.84 2.02 1.40
N SER A 197 -11.82 1.91 2.28
CA SER A 197 -12.44 0.65 2.71
C SER A 197 -13.92 0.86 3.06
N GLY A 198 -14.67 -0.23 3.28
CA GLY A 198 -16.06 -0.15 3.78
C GLY A 198 -17.08 0.37 2.77
N TYR A 199 -16.74 0.45 1.48
CA TYR A 199 -17.65 0.85 0.40
C TYR A 199 -18.39 -0.33 -0.27
N GLY A 200 -18.25 -1.54 0.30
CA GLY A 200 -18.81 -2.76 -0.29
C GLY A 200 -18.15 -3.13 -1.61
N LEU A 201 -18.80 -4.01 -2.37
CA LEU A 201 -18.33 -4.42 -3.70
C LEU A 201 -18.78 -3.43 -4.78
N ASN A 202 -17.81 -2.81 -5.46
CA ASN A 202 -18.04 -2.07 -6.70
C ASN A 202 -17.59 -2.90 -7.91
N THR A 203 -18.51 -3.29 -8.78
CA THR A 203 -18.24 -4.09 -9.99
C THR A 203 -18.03 -3.24 -11.26
N GLY A 204 -18.12 -1.91 -11.14
CA GLY A 204 -17.79 -1.00 -12.22
C GLY A 204 -16.31 -1.07 -12.63
N GLY A 205 -16.00 -0.47 -13.78
CA GLY A 205 -14.63 -0.32 -14.26
C GLY A 205 -13.74 0.40 -13.24
N MET A 206 -12.48 -0.01 -13.17
CA MET A 206 -11.52 0.60 -12.25
C MET A 206 -11.13 2.01 -12.73
N ASP A 207 -11.36 3.01 -11.89
CA ASP A 207 -11.06 4.41 -12.14
C ASP A 207 -10.44 5.07 -10.90
N ASP A 208 -10.18 6.38 -10.99
CA ASP A 208 -9.61 7.18 -9.91
C ASP A 208 -10.69 7.77 -8.97
N THR A 209 -11.96 7.42 -9.16
CA THR A 209 -13.03 7.95 -8.32
C THR A 209 -13.01 7.30 -6.95
N ILE A 210 -13.38 8.09 -5.94
CA ILE A 210 -13.52 7.58 -4.57
C ILE A 210 -14.83 6.80 -4.52
N PRO A 211 -14.80 5.53 -4.10
CA PRO A 211 -16.03 4.77 -3.93
C PRO A 211 -16.97 5.47 -2.94
N SER A 212 -18.25 5.58 -3.30
CA SER A 212 -19.26 6.19 -2.43
C SER A 212 -19.37 5.45 -1.10
N GLY A 213 -19.46 6.19 0.00
CA GLY A 213 -19.55 5.61 1.35
C GLY A 213 -18.24 5.02 1.90
N ALA A 214 -17.10 5.21 1.21
CA ALA A 214 -15.82 4.71 1.68
C ALA A 214 -15.32 5.42 2.95
N ASN A 215 -14.84 4.62 3.91
CA ASN A 215 -13.96 5.08 4.98
C ASN A 215 -12.58 5.40 4.39
N THR A 216 -11.98 6.52 4.81
CA THR A 216 -10.68 6.98 4.31
C THR A 216 -9.62 6.95 5.41
N SER A 217 -8.43 6.46 5.09
CA SER A 217 -7.23 6.50 5.94
C SER A 217 -6.06 7.07 5.16
N LEU A 218 -5.35 8.03 5.74
CA LEU A 218 -4.15 8.63 5.14
C LEU A 218 -2.93 7.74 5.41
N LEU A 219 -2.25 7.30 4.36
CA LEU A 219 -1.02 6.51 4.47
C LEU A 219 0.22 7.39 4.41
N ALA A 220 0.24 8.34 3.46
CA ALA A 220 1.37 9.22 3.29
C ALA A 220 1.00 10.54 2.61
N GLU A 221 1.82 11.56 2.82
CA GLU A 221 1.71 12.87 2.21
C GLU A 221 2.94 13.15 1.35
N ASN A 222 2.88 14.22 0.56
CA ASN A 222 3.97 14.70 -0.28
C ASN A 222 4.43 13.66 -1.31
N VAL A 223 3.51 12.85 -1.82
CA VAL A 223 3.77 11.97 -2.97
C VAL A 223 3.60 12.78 -4.25
N ALA A 224 4.55 12.67 -5.18
CA ALA A 224 4.53 13.38 -6.44
C ALA A 224 3.60 12.69 -7.43
N THR A 225 2.91 13.49 -8.24
CA THR A 225 1.88 13.06 -9.20
C THR A 225 2.39 12.91 -10.63
N ASP A 226 3.70 13.11 -10.83
CA ASP A 226 4.36 13.09 -12.13
C ASP A 226 4.82 11.69 -12.55
N SER A 227 4.37 10.65 -11.83
CA SER A 227 4.70 9.26 -12.09
C SER A 227 3.52 8.33 -11.83
N ILE A 228 3.50 7.20 -12.54
CA ILE A 228 2.55 6.11 -12.29
C ILE A 228 2.86 5.45 -10.95
N ALA A 229 1.92 5.49 -10.01
CA ALA A 229 2.10 4.93 -8.67
C ALA A 229 2.02 3.40 -8.65
N PHE A 230 1.09 2.84 -9.42
CA PHE A 230 0.78 1.42 -9.46
C PHE A 230 0.72 0.92 -10.90
N SER A 231 1.38 -0.19 -11.17
CA SER A 231 1.30 -0.85 -12.48
C SER A 231 1.36 -2.37 -12.32
N LEU A 232 0.40 -3.06 -12.94
CA LEU A 232 0.48 -4.51 -13.07
C LEU A 232 1.56 -4.83 -14.09
N SER A 233 2.45 -5.76 -13.74
CA SER A 233 3.37 -6.32 -14.72
C SER A 233 2.54 -6.99 -15.83
N PRO A 234 2.84 -6.75 -17.12
CA PRO A 234 2.22 -7.48 -18.20
C PRO A 234 2.53 -8.97 -17.98
N GLY A 235 1.54 -9.71 -17.51
CA GLY A 235 1.70 -11.11 -17.15
C GLY A 235 2.13 -11.89 -18.38
N SER A 236 3.35 -12.41 -18.37
CA SER A 236 3.59 -13.67 -19.06
C SER A 236 2.71 -14.71 -18.40
N GLU A 237 2.00 -15.46 -19.22
CA GLU A 237 1.07 -16.51 -18.86
C GLU A 237 1.58 -17.39 -17.70
N ASP A 238 0.64 -17.81 -16.86
CA ASP A 238 0.77 -18.76 -15.76
C ASP A 238 1.16 -18.24 -14.36
N ARG A 239 0.07 -17.91 -13.62
CA ARG A 239 -0.10 -18.13 -12.17
C ARG A 239 0.53 -17.13 -11.20
N ASN A 240 1.36 -16.19 -11.64
CA ASN A 240 1.84 -15.12 -10.75
C ASN A 240 1.62 -13.74 -11.37
N THR A 241 0.88 -12.88 -10.67
CA THR A 241 0.76 -11.47 -11.03
C THR A 241 1.72 -10.67 -10.16
N ALA A 242 2.56 -9.84 -10.78
CA ALA A 242 3.38 -8.88 -10.05
C ALA A 242 2.74 -7.49 -10.13
N ILE A 243 2.65 -6.80 -8.98
CA ILE A 243 2.28 -5.40 -8.90
C ILE A 243 3.53 -4.60 -8.56
N ARG A 244 3.84 -3.62 -9.41
CA ARG A 244 4.91 -2.66 -9.18
C ARG A 244 4.33 -1.42 -8.54
N ILE A 245 4.89 -1.06 -7.39
CA ILE A 245 4.60 0.15 -6.62
C ILE A 245 5.79 1.09 -6.81
N ALA A 246 5.54 2.28 -7.32
CA ALA A 246 6.55 3.30 -7.58
C ALA A 246 6.09 4.64 -6.99
N LEU A 247 6.58 4.98 -5.80
CA LEU A 247 6.18 6.19 -5.09
C LEU A 247 7.35 7.16 -5.02
N VAL A 248 7.13 8.39 -5.50
CA VAL A 248 8.12 9.47 -5.42
C VAL A 248 7.68 10.45 -4.35
N PHE A 249 8.44 10.58 -3.28
CA PHE A 249 8.19 11.54 -2.21
C PHE A 249 8.96 12.84 -2.48
N SER A 250 8.30 13.99 -2.35
CA SER A 250 8.85 15.29 -2.72
C SER A 250 8.45 16.38 -1.72
N GLU A 251 9.40 16.94 -0.99
CA GLU A 251 9.14 18.02 -0.02
C GLU A 251 10.23 19.09 -0.10
N ARG A 252 9.84 20.35 -0.38
CA ARG A 252 10.72 21.54 -0.38
C ARG A 252 12.03 21.38 -1.18
N GLY A 253 11.95 20.73 -2.34
CA GLY A 253 13.08 20.53 -3.25
C GLY A 253 13.87 19.23 -3.04
N GLU A 254 13.62 18.50 -1.94
CA GLU A 254 14.15 17.14 -1.77
C GLU A 254 13.21 16.12 -2.40
N ARG A 255 13.77 15.13 -3.12
CA ARG A 255 13.01 14.07 -3.78
C ARG A 255 13.61 12.69 -3.49
N VAL A 256 12.75 11.72 -3.24
CA VAL A 256 13.11 10.32 -2.97
C VAL A 256 12.16 9.43 -3.74
N ALA A 257 12.69 8.64 -4.67
CA ALA A 257 11.93 7.61 -5.36
C ALA A 257 12.10 6.25 -4.66
N LEU A 258 11.00 5.57 -4.40
CA LEU A 258 10.97 4.23 -3.82
C LEU A 258 10.20 3.29 -4.74
N TYR A 259 10.73 2.09 -4.92
CA TYR A 259 10.17 1.07 -5.78
C TYR A 259 10.06 -0.24 -5.02
N GLN A 260 8.92 -0.91 -5.17
CA GLN A 260 8.69 -2.24 -4.64
C GLN A 260 7.90 -3.06 -5.65
N GLU A 261 8.30 -4.30 -5.83
CA GLU A 261 7.54 -5.29 -6.57
C GLU A 261 6.95 -6.30 -5.59
N VAL A 262 5.66 -6.57 -5.73
CA VAL A 262 4.96 -7.56 -4.91
C VAL A 262 4.45 -8.65 -5.84
N LEU A 263 4.91 -9.88 -5.62
CA LEU A 263 4.43 -11.05 -6.34
C LEU A 263 3.22 -11.62 -5.63
N LEU A 264 2.11 -11.77 -6.34
CA LEU A 264 0.92 -12.43 -5.88
C LEU A 264 0.80 -13.80 -6.52
N ARG A 265 0.60 -14.80 -5.67
CA ARG A 265 0.34 -16.18 -6.09
C ARG A 265 -1.12 -16.32 -6.49
N ASN A 266 -1.36 -16.41 -7.79
CA ASN A 266 -2.67 -16.73 -8.32
C ASN A 266 -2.81 -18.25 -8.43
N VAL A 267 -3.23 -18.88 -7.33
CA VAL A 267 -3.52 -20.31 -7.30
C VAL A 267 -5.05 -20.49 -7.34
N PRO A 268 -5.61 -21.01 -8.45
CA PRO A 268 -7.05 -21.29 -8.57
C PRO A 268 -7.51 -22.49 -7.71
#